data_AF-A0A7R8A1P9-F1
#
_entry.id   AF-A0A7R8A1P9-F1
#
_cell.length_a   1.000
_cell.length_b   1.000
_cell.length_c   1.000
_cell.angle_alpha   90.00
_cell.angle_beta   90.00
_cell.angle_gamma   90.00
#
_symmetry.space_group_name_H-M   'P 1'
#
loop_
_entity.id
_entity.type
_entity.pdbx_description
1 polymer ?
#
loop_
_entity_poly.entity_id
_entity_poly.type
_entity_poly.pdbx_seq_one_letter_code
_entity_poly.pdbx_strand_id
1 'polypeptide(L)'
;MTMRRGGLGRVSACLCPVTHRRARLPMYYDAFLKYMQTDRGLPQSTERLIELLHEFPPEEPTRKRFIQEMIGWSGRFGPLERGDPELHHAAGSVYAEDHEPYDAEKHLIFGTSESAETLAKLEFEWYTHDEPHTAALYASRAVFPYLLIGNLRSANKAFLIFTSKLSSTNPSLGVQDVSSASSDVRVFPALPLLNFISMLLLTIQRGSSDLYKQLTAHYASHIRDVGIWDDALSQIGEQYFAIKIPRQSNPLLDMMGSMFFGGGQDGAGARMAPQGRGGSKRVEAPPTSMELD
;
A
#
# COMPACT_ATOMS: atom_id res chain seq x y z
N MET A 1 69.48 23.20 25.12
CA MET A 1 69.11 21.85 24.66
C MET A 1 67.63 21.67 24.90
N THR A 2 66.88 21.45 23.83
CA THR A 2 65.41 21.49 23.74
C THR A 2 64.85 20.07 23.69
N MET A 3 63.64 19.84 24.22
CA MET A 3 62.57 18.91 23.81
C MET A 3 61.86 18.33 25.06
N ARG A 4 60.63 18.75 25.40
CA ARG A 4 59.30 18.62 24.76
C ARG A 4 58.56 17.33 25.17
N ARG A 5 57.50 17.56 25.96
CA ARG A 5 56.41 16.65 26.31
C ARG A 5 55.62 16.25 25.05
N GLY A 6 55.35 14.95 24.88
CA GLY A 6 54.45 14.42 23.84
C GLY A 6 52.99 14.66 24.22
N GLY A 7 52.26 15.35 23.35
CA GLY A 7 50.86 15.72 23.53
C GLY A 7 49.89 14.70 22.94
N LEU A 8 48.73 14.59 23.60
CA LEU A 8 47.50 13.97 23.11
C LEU A 8 47.09 14.63 21.78
N GLY A 9 47.02 13.82 20.72
CA GLY A 9 46.53 14.24 19.41
C GLY A 9 45.02 14.49 19.45
N ARG A 10 44.64 15.77 19.33
CA ARG A 10 43.28 16.18 18.97
C ARG A 10 43.04 15.83 17.50
N VAL A 11 42.04 15.02 17.20
CA VAL A 11 41.52 14.85 15.84
C VAL A 11 40.77 16.14 15.49
N SER A 12 41.37 16.95 14.63
CA SER A 12 40.78 18.18 14.12
C SER A 12 39.83 17.82 12.97
N ALA A 13 38.53 17.98 13.21
CA ALA A 13 37.52 17.90 12.16
C ALA A 13 37.67 19.11 11.23
N CYS A 14 38.39 18.92 10.12
CA CYS A 14 38.39 19.88 9.02
C CYS A 14 37.06 19.76 8.26
N LEU A 15 36.20 20.76 8.44
CA LEU A 15 35.09 21.06 7.54
C LEU A 15 35.66 21.25 6.12
N CYS A 16 35.38 20.30 5.22
CA CYS A 16 35.83 20.35 3.83
C CYS A 16 34.64 20.60 2.89
N PRO A 17 34.78 21.43 1.84
CA PRO A 17 33.66 21.98 1.08
C PRO A 17 33.00 20.94 0.15
N VAL A 18 31.73 21.20 -0.16
CA VAL A 18 30.78 20.39 -0.96
C VAL A 18 31.34 19.84 -2.28
N THR A 19 32.41 20.44 -2.83
CA THR A 19 33.04 20.02 -4.10
C THR A 19 33.78 18.68 -4.04
N HIS A 20 34.20 18.20 -2.85
CA HIS A 20 34.94 16.95 -2.73
C HIS A 20 34.06 15.68 -2.66
N ARG A 21 32.74 15.81 -2.44
CA ARG A 21 31.81 14.66 -2.30
C ARG A 21 31.46 14.00 -3.63
N ARG A 22 31.41 14.76 -4.73
CA ARG A 22 31.15 14.22 -6.09
C ARG A 22 32.20 13.21 -6.56
N ALA A 23 33.43 13.27 -6.04
CA ALA A 23 34.52 12.37 -6.45
C ALA A 23 34.50 10.99 -5.77
N ARG A 24 33.56 10.72 -4.84
CA ARG A 24 33.45 9.44 -4.11
C ARG A 24 32.31 8.53 -4.57
N LEU A 25 31.52 8.94 -5.56
CA LEU A 25 30.33 8.23 -6.05
C LEU A 25 30.58 6.78 -6.54
N PRO A 26 31.63 6.49 -7.34
CA PRO A 26 31.99 5.11 -7.67
C PRO A 26 32.37 4.29 -6.43
N MET A 27 33.01 4.95 -5.45
CA MET A 27 33.40 4.35 -4.18
C MET A 27 32.19 3.95 -3.33
N TYR A 28 31.07 4.68 -3.40
CA TYR A 28 29.84 4.32 -2.66
C TYR A 28 29.16 3.08 -3.24
N TYR A 29 29.15 2.93 -4.57
CA TYR A 29 28.62 1.74 -5.23
C TYR A 29 29.51 0.51 -5.02
N ASP A 30 30.83 0.67 -5.10
CA ASP A 30 31.78 -0.42 -4.82
C ASP A 30 31.79 -0.79 -3.33
N ALA A 31 31.67 0.20 -2.43
CA ALA A 31 31.50 -0.03 -1.00
C ALA A 31 30.18 -0.75 -0.71
N PHE A 32 29.09 -0.41 -1.41
CA PHE A 32 27.81 -1.11 -1.35
C PHE A 32 27.93 -2.58 -1.76
N LEU A 33 28.49 -2.87 -2.95
CA LEU A 33 28.67 -4.26 -3.41
C LEU A 33 29.56 -5.06 -2.45
N LYS A 34 30.63 -4.45 -1.94
CA LYS A 34 31.51 -5.08 -0.97
C LYS A 34 30.81 -5.30 0.37
N TYR A 35 30.01 -4.35 0.83
CA TYR A 35 29.25 -4.44 2.08
C TYR A 35 28.22 -5.57 2.02
N MET A 36 27.44 -5.60 0.94
CA MET A 36 26.38 -6.58 0.69
C MET A 36 26.89 -8.01 0.49
N GLN A 37 28.13 -8.17 0.02
CA GLN A 37 28.80 -9.46 -0.10
C GLN A 37 29.44 -9.95 1.21
N THR A 38 29.78 -9.04 2.13
CA THR A 38 30.60 -9.37 3.31
C THR A 38 29.76 -9.46 4.59
N ASP A 39 28.72 -8.63 4.73
CA ASP A 39 27.93 -8.54 5.95
C ASP A 39 26.56 -9.24 5.79
N ARG A 40 26.28 -10.18 6.70
CA ARG A 40 24.98 -10.87 6.81
C ARG A 40 24.18 -10.42 8.03
N GLY A 41 24.70 -9.47 8.83
CA GLY A 41 24.05 -8.94 10.02
C GLY A 41 23.08 -7.80 9.69
N LEU A 42 21.77 -8.08 9.67
CA LEU A 42 20.73 -7.15 9.24
C LEU A 42 20.66 -5.81 10.00
N PRO A 43 20.68 -5.72 11.34
CA PRO A 43 20.40 -4.46 12.03
C PRO A 43 21.50 -3.41 11.80
N GLN A 44 22.76 -3.81 11.97
CA GLN A 44 23.93 -2.94 11.73
C GLN A 44 24.05 -2.53 10.26
N SER A 45 23.61 -3.42 9.35
CA SER A 45 23.55 -3.15 7.92
C SER A 45 22.49 -2.17 7.52
N THR A 46 21.34 -2.20 8.19
CA THR A 46 20.21 -1.32 7.90
C THR A 46 20.54 0.14 8.20
N GLU A 47 21.04 0.43 9.41
CA GLU A 47 21.45 1.79 9.80
C GLU A 47 22.48 2.38 8.83
N ARG A 48 23.50 1.59 8.47
CA ARG A 48 24.56 2.03 7.56
C ARG A 48 24.06 2.29 6.14
N LEU A 49 23.12 1.48 5.64
CA LEU A 49 22.51 1.68 4.33
C LEU A 49 21.66 2.95 4.29
N ILE A 50 20.97 3.27 5.40
CA ILE A 50 20.22 4.52 5.55
C ILE A 50 21.16 5.73 5.58
N GLU A 51 22.25 5.67 6.36
CA GLU A 51 23.27 6.73 6.36
C GLU A 51 23.81 6.99 4.96
N LEU A 52 24.17 5.93 4.23
CA LEU A 52 24.64 6.03 2.86
C LEU A 52 23.58 6.63 1.93
N LEU A 53 22.31 6.23 2.05
CA LEU A 53 21.22 6.78 1.25
C LEU A 53 21.13 8.31 1.40
N HIS A 54 21.23 8.83 2.63
CA HIS A 54 21.17 10.27 2.89
C HIS A 54 22.41 11.04 2.40
N GLU A 55 23.52 10.35 2.09
CA GLU A 55 24.69 11.00 1.48
C GLU A 55 24.55 11.22 -0.03
N PHE A 56 23.60 10.55 -0.71
CA PHE A 56 23.35 10.74 -2.14
C PHE A 56 22.64 12.08 -2.39
N PRO A 57 23.15 12.93 -3.31
CA PRO A 57 22.42 14.13 -3.71
C PRO A 57 21.18 13.79 -4.56
N PRO A 58 20.14 14.64 -4.57
CA PRO A 58 18.90 14.39 -5.29
C PRO A 58 19.05 14.06 -6.78
N GLU A 59 20.00 14.73 -7.42
CA GLU A 59 20.25 14.65 -8.86
C GLU A 59 21.12 13.46 -9.25
N GLU A 60 21.55 12.64 -8.29
CA GLU A 60 22.45 11.51 -8.55
C GLU A 60 21.72 10.38 -9.28
N PRO A 61 22.11 10.06 -10.54
CA PRO A 61 21.40 9.07 -11.35
C PRO A 61 21.44 7.67 -10.75
N THR A 62 22.49 7.35 -9.97
CA THR A 62 22.67 6.03 -9.36
C THR A 62 21.83 5.80 -8.11
N ARG A 63 21.23 6.85 -7.53
CA ARG A 63 20.45 6.77 -6.28
C ARG A 63 19.22 5.85 -6.40
N LYS A 64 18.46 5.93 -7.51
CA LYS A 64 17.31 5.03 -7.74
C LYS A 64 17.74 3.56 -7.80
N ARG A 65 18.87 3.27 -8.46
CA ARG A 65 19.44 1.92 -8.52
C ARG A 65 19.90 1.45 -7.14
N PHE A 66 20.56 2.31 -6.37
CA PHE A 66 20.97 2.00 -5.00
C PHE A 66 19.76 1.61 -4.13
N ILE A 67 18.67 2.39 -4.17
CA ILE A 67 17.43 2.08 -3.44
C ILE A 67 16.88 0.71 -3.86
N GLN A 68 16.81 0.42 -5.16
CA GLN A 68 16.30 -0.88 -5.64
C GLN A 68 17.13 -2.06 -5.12
N GLU A 69 18.45 -1.97 -5.18
CA GLU A 69 19.35 -3.04 -4.72
C GLU A 69 19.32 -3.19 -3.20
N MET A 70 19.25 -2.07 -2.47
CA MET A 70 19.11 -2.03 -1.00
C MET A 70 17.84 -2.74 -0.55
N ILE A 71 16.69 -2.42 -1.15
CA ILE A 71 15.41 -3.09 -0.85
C ILE A 71 15.47 -4.56 -1.27
N GLY A 72 15.96 -4.86 -2.47
CA GLY A 72 16.08 -6.24 -2.97
C GLY A 72 16.97 -7.13 -2.10
N TRP A 73 18.05 -6.61 -1.52
CA TRP A 73 18.88 -7.33 -0.57
C TRP A 73 18.17 -7.57 0.76
N SER A 74 17.47 -6.55 1.29
CA SER A 74 16.72 -6.73 2.52
C SER A 74 15.60 -7.75 2.37
N GLY A 75 14.98 -7.85 1.18
CA GLY A 75 14.00 -8.89 0.87
C GLY A 75 14.60 -10.30 0.78
N ARG A 76 15.86 -10.43 0.35
CA ARG A 76 16.56 -11.72 0.20
C ARG A 76 17.15 -12.24 1.50
N PHE A 77 17.70 -11.34 2.31
CA PHE A 77 18.45 -11.70 3.51
C PHE A 77 17.70 -11.40 4.81
N GLY A 78 16.66 -10.57 4.74
CA GLY A 78 15.82 -10.20 5.88
C GLY A 78 14.62 -11.12 6.09
N PRO A 79 13.83 -10.86 7.15
CA PRO A 79 12.69 -11.69 7.52
C PRO A 79 11.45 -11.46 6.63
N LEU A 80 11.41 -10.34 5.89
CA LEU A 80 10.28 -9.96 5.05
C LEU A 80 10.71 -9.99 3.58
N GLU A 81 10.08 -10.84 2.77
CA GLU A 81 10.40 -10.98 1.34
C GLU A 81 10.23 -9.68 0.55
N ARG A 82 9.37 -8.77 1.04
CA ARG A 82 9.10 -7.49 0.40
C ARG A 82 10.14 -6.41 0.70
N GLY A 83 11.06 -6.66 1.63
CA GLY A 83 12.07 -5.70 2.08
C GLY A 83 11.86 -5.26 3.53
N ASP A 84 12.91 -4.66 4.10
CA ASP A 84 12.90 -4.17 5.48
C ASP A 84 12.07 -2.86 5.61
N PRO A 85 11.20 -2.73 6.63
CA PRO A 85 10.33 -1.56 6.78
C PRO A 85 11.07 -0.25 7.09
N GLU A 86 12.23 -0.29 7.76
CA GLU A 86 13.03 0.92 8.03
C GLU A 86 13.69 1.41 6.74
N LEU A 87 14.20 0.48 5.91
CA LEU A 87 14.74 0.82 4.59
C LEU A 87 13.66 1.37 3.66
N HIS A 88 12.46 0.78 3.68
CA HIS A 88 11.31 1.32 2.95
C HIS A 88 10.92 2.72 3.44
N HIS A 89 10.89 2.95 4.74
CA HIS A 89 10.62 4.28 5.29
C HIS A 89 11.67 5.30 4.82
N ALA A 90 12.96 5.00 4.93
CA ALA A 90 14.04 5.89 4.52
C ALA A 90 13.98 6.21 3.02
N ALA A 91 13.83 5.19 2.16
CA ALA A 91 13.67 5.37 0.72
C ALA A 91 12.44 6.21 0.36
N GLY A 92 11.31 5.92 0.99
CA GLY A 92 10.06 6.65 0.77
C GLY A 92 10.15 8.11 1.23
N SER A 93 10.80 8.38 2.36
CA SER A 93 11.01 9.73 2.87
C SER A 93 11.89 10.56 1.95
N VAL A 94 12.96 9.98 1.38
CA VAL A 94 13.79 10.66 0.38
C VAL A 94 12.98 11.04 -0.86
N TYR A 95 12.17 10.13 -1.40
CA TYR A 95 11.29 10.47 -2.53
C TYR A 95 10.22 11.50 -2.18
N ALA A 96 9.71 11.49 -0.95
CA ALA A 96 8.75 12.49 -0.49
C ALA A 96 9.39 13.89 -0.37
N GLU A 97 10.63 13.99 0.12
CA GLU A 97 11.41 15.23 0.16
C GLU A 97 11.69 15.79 -1.25
N ASP A 98 11.86 14.90 -2.23
CA ASP A 98 12.05 15.28 -3.63
C ASP A 98 10.73 15.59 -4.37
N HIS A 99 9.58 15.55 -3.68
CA HIS A 99 8.24 15.70 -4.27
C HIS A 99 7.94 14.70 -5.40
N GLU A 100 8.38 13.44 -5.24
CA GLU A 100 8.16 12.32 -6.16
C GLU A 100 7.13 11.32 -5.59
N PRO A 101 5.83 11.66 -5.59
CA PRO A 101 4.82 10.93 -4.81
C PRO A 101 4.63 9.48 -5.27
N TYR A 102 4.67 9.22 -6.58
CA TYR A 102 4.52 7.87 -7.12
C TYR A 102 5.63 6.90 -6.68
N ASP A 103 6.87 7.39 -6.58
CA ASP A 103 7.99 6.57 -6.11
C ASP A 103 7.95 6.45 -4.58
N ALA A 104 7.59 7.53 -3.86
CA ALA A 104 7.42 7.52 -2.41
C ALA A 104 6.34 6.52 -1.95
N GLU A 105 5.16 6.54 -2.58
CA GLU A 105 4.05 5.63 -2.28
C GLU A 105 4.48 4.16 -2.26
N LYS A 106 5.20 3.72 -3.30
CA LYS A 106 5.67 2.32 -3.44
C LYS A 106 6.51 1.86 -2.25
N HIS A 107 7.21 2.77 -1.58
CA HIS A 107 8.04 2.46 -0.44
C HIS A 107 7.30 2.69 0.90
N LEU A 108 6.64 3.83 1.07
CA LEU A 108 5.98 4.21 2.33
C LEU A 108 4.86 3.24 2.75
N ILE A 109 4.20 2.58 1.78
CA ILE A 109 3.17 1.56 2.07
C ILE A 109 3.74 0.38 2.86
N PHE A 110 5.00 0.00 2.62
CA PHE A 110 5.68 -1.12 3.29
C PHE A 110 6.61 -0.68 4.43
N GLY A 111 6.64 0.61 4.74
CA GLY A 111 7.53 1.15 5.76
C GLY A 111 7.03 1.00 7.19
N THR A 112 7.65 1.76 8.10
CA THR A 112 7.29 1.81 9.53
C THR A 112 5.98 2.57 9.79
N SER A 113 5.54 2.62 11.05
CA SER A 113 4.38 3.40 11.48
C SER A 113 4.48 4.92 11.23
N GLU A 114 5.70 5.43 11.03
CA GLU A 114 5.94 6.84 10.70
C GLU A 114 5.67 7.12 9.22
N SER A 115 5.82 6.10 8.36
CA SER A 115 5.61 6.21 6.91
C SER A 115 4.20 6.66 6.55
N ALA A 116 3.19 6.26 7.33
CA ALA A 116 1.81 6.68 7.12
C ALA A 116 1.61 8.19 7.27
N GLU A 117 2.38 8.81 8.17
CA GLU A 117 2.38 10.25 8.36
C GLU A 117 3.12 10.96 7.23
N THR A 118 4.30 10.46 6.83
CA THR A 118 5.03 10.97 5.67
C THR A 118 4.17 10.94 4.41
N LEU A 119 3.53 9.79 4.12
CA LEU A 119 2.68 9.63 2.94
C LEU A 119 1.49 10.58 2.97
N ALA A 120 0.77 10.67 4.10
CA ALA A 120 -0.36 11.58 4.23
C ALA A 120 0.04 13.06 4.08
N LYS A 121 1.25 13.45 4.55
CA LYS A 121 1.76 14.80 4.38
C LYS A 121 2.08 15.11 2.92
N LEU A 122 2.74 14.17 2.23
CA LEU A 122 3.08 14.26 0.81
C LEU A 122 1.83 14.36 -0.07
N GLU A 123 0.86 13.48 0.14
CA GLU A 123 -0.40 13.48 -0.62
C GLU A 123 -1.22 14.76 -0.36
N PHE A 124 -1.17 15.29 0.86
CA PHE A 124 -1.81 16.57 1.17
C PHE A 124 -1.12 17.73 0.46
N GLU A 125 0.21 17.75 0.44
CA GLU A 125 0.97 18.77 -0.29
C GLU A 125 0.67 18.71 -1.78
N TRP A 126 0.64 17.51 -2.37
CA TRP A 126 0.26 17.33 -3.77
C TRP A 126 -1.15 17.83 -4.05
N TYR A 127 -2.11 17.54 -3.17
CA TYR A 127 -3.47 18.09 -3.24
C TYR A 127 -3.50 19.62 -3.29
N THR A 128 -2.59 20.33 -2.60
CA THR A 128 -2.62 21.81 -2.59
C THR A 128 -2.36 22.45 -3.95
N HIS A 129 -1.89 21.67 -4.93
CA HIS A 129 -1.71 22.09 -6.32
C HIS A 129 -2.90 21.78 -7.23
N ASP A 130 -3.97 21.19 -6.70
CA ASP A 130 -5.14 20.74 -7.45
C ASP A 130 -6.44 21.38 -6.90
N GLU A 131 -7.58 21.04 -7.49
CA GLU A 131 -8.87 21.61 -7.13
C GLU A 131 -9.40 21.12 -5.75
N PRO A 132 -10.06 21.96 -4.94
CA PRO A 132 -10.50 21.58 -3.59
C PRO A 132 -11.39 20.33 -3.52
N HIS A 133 -12.15 20.05 -4.58
CA HIS A 133 -13.05 18.90 -4.63
C HIS A 133 -12.30 17.56 -4.80
N THR A 134 -11.02 17.57 -5.20
CA THR A 134 -10.19 16.36 -5.38
C THR A 134 -9.54 15.87 -4.09
N ALA A 135 -9.72 16.57 -2.96
CA ALA A 135 -9.15 16.22 -1.66
C ALA A 135 -9.36 14.74 -1.27
N ALA A 136 -10.54 14.19 -1.57
CA ALA A 136 -10.85 12.79 -1.28
C ALA A 136 -10.02 11.80 -2.11
N LEU A 137 -9.62 12.17 -3.34
CA LEU A 137 -8.76 11.35 -4.20
C LEU A 137 -7.38 11.20 -3.55
N TYR A 138 -6.74 12.30 -3.17
CA TYR A 138 -5.45 12.27 -2.48
C TYR A 138 -5.50 11.57 -1.12
N ALA A 139 -6.57 11.80 -0.35
CA ALA A 139 -6.79 11.04 0.88
C ALA A 139 -6.91 9.54 0.62
N SER A 140 -7.59 9.13 -0.46
CA SER A 140 -7.71 7.71 -0.82
C SER A 140 -6.37 7.09 -1.22
N ARG A 141 -5.48 7.84 -1.88
CA ARG A 141 -4.11 7.38 -2.20
C ARG A 141 -3.29 7.10 -0.95
N ALA A 142 -3.43 7.94 0.09
CA ALA A 142 -2.77 7.71 1.37
C ALA A 142 -3.37 6.55 2.20
N VAL A 143 -4.64 6.18 1.95
CA VAL A 143 -5.42 5.27 2.83
C VAL A 143 -5.62 3.89 2.22
N PHE A 144 -6.12 3.80 0.99
CA PHE A 144 -6.52 2.54 0.37
C PHE A 144 -5.35 1.55 0.24
N PRO A 145 -4.13 1.95 -0.15
CA PRO A 145 -3.02 1.01 -0.21
C PRO A 145 -2.71 0.35 1.14
N TYR A 146 -2.81 1.09 2.26
CA TYR A 146 -2.68 0.49 3.59
C TYR A 146 -3.80 -0.50 3.91
N LEU A 147 -5.04 -0.24 3.47
CA LEU A 147 -6.14 -1.19 3.61
C LEU A 147 -5.90 -2.46 2.76
N LEU A 148 -5.42 -2.31 1.52
CA LEU A 148 -5.14 -3.43 0.62
C LEU A 148 -4.01 -4.35 1.12
N ILE A 149 -3.12 -3.85 1.99
CA ILE A 149 -2.11 -4.69 2.65
C ILE A 149 -2.50 -5.12 4.08
N GLY A 150 -3.73 -4.84 4.52
CA GLY A 150 -4.23 -5.24 5.83
C GLY A 150 -3.82 -4.31 6.99
N ASN A 151 -3.13 -3.20 6.73
CA ASN A 151 -2.59 -2.31 7.75
C ASN A 151 -3.59 -1.21 8.15
N LEU A 152 -4.64 -1.61 8.86
CA LEU A 152 -5.71 -0.70 9.30
C LEU A 152 -5.20 0.42 10.22
N ARG A 153 -4.17 0.16 11.02
CA ARG A 153 -3.57 1.17 11.91
C ARG A 153 -2.99 2.34 11.11
N SER A 154 -2.20 2.02 10.08
CA SER A 154 -1.57 3.03 9.23
C SER A 154 -2.58 3.76 8.36
N ALA A 155 -3.60 3.06 7.86
CA ALA A 155 -4.72 3.67 7.14
C ALA A 155 -5.45 4.73 8.00
N ASN A 156 -5.76 4.41 9.27
CA ASN A 156 -6.38 5.37 10.19
C ASN A 156 -5.45 6.55 10.51
N LYS A 157 -4.15 6.30 10.75
CA LYS A 157 -3.16 7.35 11.00
C LYS A 157 -3.04 8.30 9.80
N ALA A 158 -2.91 7.77 8.59
CA ALA A 158 -2.79 8.54 7.36
C ALA A 158 -4.03 9.43 7.15
N PHE A 159 -5.24 8.86 7.29
CA PHE A 159 -6.48 9.62 7.16
C PHE A 159 -6.60 10.74 8.20
N LEU A 160 -6.23 10.46 9.46
CA LEU A 160 -6.26 11.45 10.53
C LEU A 160 -5.27 12.60 10.28
N ILE A 161 -4.05 12.30 9.84
CA ILE A 161 -3.05 13.32 9.49
C ILE A 161 -3.55 14.20 8.33
N PHE A 162 -4.03 13.56 7.26
CA PHE A 162 -4.52 14.26 6.07
C PHE A 162 -5.68 15.20 6.41
N THR A 163 -6.71 14.69 7.07
CA THR A 163 -7.90 15.47 7.43
C THR A 163 -7.62 16.57 8.45
N SER A 164 -6.66 16.36 9.36
CA SER A 164 -6.24 17.39 10.33
C SER A 164 -5.51 18.54 9.63
N LYS A 165 -4.68 18.25 8.62
CA LYS A 165 -4.06 19.27 7.77
C LYS A 165 -5.09 20.00 6.90
N LEU A 166 -6.06 19.28 6.36
CA LEU A 166 -7.12 19.85 5.54
C LEU A 166 -7.97 20.85 6.33
N SER A 167 -8.38 20.51 7.54
CA SER A 167 -9.18 21.39 8.40
C SER A 167 -8.39 22.60 8.91
N SER A 168 -7.11 22.44 9.25
CA SER A 168 -6.27 23.56 9.69
C SER A 168 -5.97 24.55 8.58
N THR A 169 -5.81 24.08 7.34
CA THR A 169 -5.52 24.91 6.17
C THR A 169 -6.78 25.59 5.62
N ASN A 170 -7.96 24.97 5.80
CA ASN A 170 -9.23 25.47 5.28
C ASN A 170 -10.31 25.57 6.37
N PRO A 171 -10.24 26.56 7.29
CA PRO A 171 -11.22 26.73 8.36
C PRO A 171 -12.66 26.97 7.86
N SER A 172 -12.82 27.42 6.61
CA SER A 172 -14.12 27.67 5.99
C SER A 172 -14.87 26.42 5.52
N LEU A 173 -14.26 25.22 5.59
CA LEU A 173 -14.90 23.97 5.16
C LEU A 173 -16.08 23.53 6.07
N GLY A 174 -16.31 24.22 7.19
CA GLY A 174 -17.43 23.93 8.08
C GLY A 174 -17.36 22.52 8.67
N VAL A 175 -16.16 22.09 9.05
CA VAL A 175 -15.89 20.76 9.59
C VAL A 175 -16.68 20.58 10.89
N GLN A 176 -17.42 19.47 10.97
CA GLN A 176 -18.20 19.12 12.16
C GLN A 176 -17.56 17.91 12.83
N ASP A 177 -17.18 18.05 14.09
CA ASP A 177 -16.72 16.93 14.90
C ASP A 177 -17.95 16.22 15.48
N VAL A 178 -18.15 14.97 15.06
CA VAL A 178 -19.20 14.08 15.56
C VAL A 178 -18.56 13.04 16.46
N SER A 179 -18.67 13.25 17.76
CA SER A 179 -18.24 12.29 18.77
C SER A 179 -19.38 11.34 19.12
N SER A 180 -19.09 10.04 19.08
CA SER A 180 -19.96 8.99 19.63
C SER A 180 -19.25 8.29 20.78
N ALA A 181 -19.98 7.48 21.56
CA ALA A 181 -19.45 6.76 22.71
C ALA A 181 -18.24 5.86 22.40
N SER A 182 -17.99 5.53 21.13
CA SER A 182 -16.92 4.65 20.69
C SER A 182 -15.97 5.23 19.63
N SER A 183 -16.25 6.39 19.04
CA SER A 183 -15.43 6.95 17.95
C SER A 183 -15.70 8.44 17.72
N ASP A 184 -14.63 9.19 17.41
CA ASP A 184 -14.71 10.57 16.93
C ASP A 184 -14.55 10.60 15.40
N VAL A 185 -15.48 11.28 14.72
CA VAL A 185 -15.50 11.40 13.26
C VAL A 185 -15.60 12.85 12.86
N ARG A 186 -14.75 13.28 11.91
CA ARG A 186 -14.89 14.58 11.27
C ARG A 186 -15.76 14.46 10.04
N VAL A 187 -16.82 15.25 9.98
CA VAL A 187 -17.72 15.33 8.83
C VAL A 187 -17.42 16.59 8.04
N PHE A 188 -17.24 16.41 6.74
CA PHE A 188 -16.99 17.46 5.76
C PHE A 188 -18.22 17.59 4.84
N PRO A 189 -19.15 18.54 5.10
CA PRO A 189 -20.39 18.63 4.35
C PRO A 189 -20.19 18.84 2.84
N ALA A 190 -19.14 19.57 2.47
CA ALA A 190 -18.78 19.85 1.08
C ALA A 190 -18.01 18.71 0.38
N LEU A 191 -17.54 17.70 1.12
CA LEU A 191 -16.66 16.64 0.60
C LEU A 191 -17.23 15.25 0.96
N PRO A 192 -18.28 14.79 0.26
CA PRO A 192 -18.97 13.53 0.59
C PRO A 192 -18.04 12.32 0.56
N LEU A 193 -17.08 12.29 -0.37
CA LEU A 193 -16.15 11.17 -0.49
C LEU A 193 -15.13 11.08 0.65
N LEU A 194 -14.78 12.19 1.33
CA LEU A 194 -14.01 12.10 2.58
C LEU A 194 -14.82 11.45 3.69
N ASN A 195 -16.11 11.78 3.78
CA ASN A 195 -17.01 11.15 4.74
C ASN A 195 -17.16 9.65 4.45
N PHE A 196 -17.21 9.26 3.17
CA PHE A 196 -17.18 7.86 2.76
C PHE A 196 -15.92 7.15 3.27
N ILE A 197 -14.72 7.71 3.08
CA ILE A 197 -13.47 7.11 3.57
C ILE A 197 -13.49 6.95 5.09
N SER A 198 -13.93 7.99 5.83
CA SER A 198 -14.06 7.92 7.29
C SER A 198 -15.00 6.80 7.73
N MET A 199 -16.17 6.68 7.08
CA MET A 199 -17.16 5.65 7.39
C MET A 199 -16.71 4.26 6.96
N LEU A 200 -15.92 4.15 5.89
CA LEU A 200 -15.32 2.90 5.45
C LEU A 200 -14.35 2.36 6.51
N LEU A 201 -13.48 3.21 7.06
CA LEU A 201 -12.56 2.83 8.13
C LEU A 201 -13.31 2.30 9.36
N LEU A 202 -14.40 2.97 9.77
CA LEU A 202 -15.24 2.50 10.88
C LEU A 202 -15.97 1.20 10.55
N THR A 203 -16.46 1.06 9.33
CA THR A 203 -17.15 -0.16 8.88
C THR A 203 -16.20 -1.36 8.90
N ILE A 204 -14.95 -1.17 8.49
CA ILE A 204 -13.90 -2.20 8.56
C ILE A 204 -13.63 -2.59 10.02
N GLN A 205 -13.54 -1.63 10.94
CA GLN A 205 -13.36 -1.93 12.38
C GLN A 205 -14.53 -2.74 12.96
N ARG A 206 -15.76 -2.52 12.48
CA ARG A 206 -16.96 -3.26 12.90
C ARG A 206 -17.09 -4.63 12.24
N GLY A 207 -16.46 -4.86 11.09
CA GLY A 207 -16.52 -6.13 10.36
C GLY A 207 -17.90 -6.51 9.80
N SER A 208 -18.82 -5.56 9.64
CA SER A 208 -20.17 -5.83 9.13
C SER A 208 -20.24 -5.67 7.60
N SER A 209 -20.49 -6.77 6.90
CA SER A 209 -20.64 -6.77 5.44
C SER A 209 -21.88 -6.01 4.97
N ASP A 210 -22.96 -6.00 5.76
CA ASP A 210 -24.18 -5.25 5.45
C ASP A 210 -23.95 -3.74 5.54
N LEU A 211 -23.21 -3.26 6.54
CA LEU A 211 -22.81 -1.86 6.63
C LEU A 211 -21.97 -1.44 5.42
N TYR A 212 -21.04 -2.29 4.98
CA TYR A 212 -20.22 -2.01 3.81
C TYR A 212 -21.06 -1.89 2.52
N LYS A 213 -22.00 -2.82 2.30
CA LYS A 213 -22.92 -2.76 1.15
C LYS A 213 -23.82 -1.53 1.20
N GLN A 214 -24.35 -1.18 2.36
CA GLN A 214 -25.17 0.02 2.53
C GLN A 214 -24.35 1.29 2.26
N LEU A 215 -23.13 1.36 2.77
CA LEU A 215 -22.22 2.49 2.58
C LEU A 215 -21.87 2.67 1.10
N THR A 216 -21.42 1.61 0.43
CA THR A 216 -21.08 1.64 -1.00
C THR A 216 -22.28 1.97 -1.88
N ALA A 217 -23.48 1.46 -1.56
CA ALA A 217 -24.71 1.81 -2.27
C ALA A 217 -25.10 3.28 -2.07
N HIS A 218 -24.97 3.81 -0.84
CA HIS A 218 -25.29 5.21 -0.52
C HIS A 218 -24.39 6.19 -1.28
N TYR A 219 -23.10 5.88 -1.44
CA TYR A 219 -22.13 6.74 -2.13
C TYR A 219 -21.91 6.35 -3.60
N ALA A 220 -22.71 5.44 -4.17
CA ALA A 220 -22.47 4.85 -5.48
C ALA A 220 -22.34 5.87 -6.63
N SER A 221 -23.11 6.97 -6.60
CA SER A 221 -22.98 8.04 -7.61
C SER A 221 -21.61 8.70 -7.55
N HIS A 222 -21.22 9.16 -6.35
CA HIS A 222 -19.94 9.84 -6.13
C HIS A 222 -18.75 8.93 -6.43
N ILE A 223 -18.83 7.64 -6.10
CA ILE A 223 -17.78 6.66 -6.40
C ILE A 223 -17.65 6.47 -7.93
N ARG A 224 -18.78 6.37 -8.63
CA ARG A 224 -18.80 6.23 -10.10
C ARG A 224 -18.23 7.45 -10.81
N ASP A 225 -18.51 8.64 -10.30
CA ASP A 225 -17.99 9.89 -10.87
C ASP A 225 -16.46 9.95 -10.80
N VAL A 226 -15.85 9.28 -9.80
CA VAL A 226 -14.40 9.14 -9.67
C VAL A 226 -13.84 8.05 -10.59
N GLY A 227 -14.52 6.91 -10.71
CA GLY A 227 -14.21 5.84 -11.68
C GLY A 227 -12.91 5.04 -11.45
N ILE A 228 -12.09 5.39 -10.46
CA ILE A 228 -10.80 4.72 -10.18
C ILE A 228 -10.79 3.87 -8.90
N TRP A 229 -11.92 3.80 -8.18
CA TRP A 229 -12.00 3.12 -6.87
C TRP A 229 -12.57 1.69 -6.93
N ASP A 230 -13.17 1.29 -8.05
CA ASP A 230 -13.93 0.04 -8.15
C ASP A 230 -13.09 -1.21 -7.78
N ASP A 231 -11.86 -1.29 -8.30
CA ASP A 231 -10.96 -2.42 -8.04
C ASP A 231 -10.48 -2.44 -6.58
N ALA A 232 -10.12 -1.27 -6.03
CA ALA A 232 -9.67 -1.15 -4.65
C ALA A 232 -10.80 -1.48 -3.67
N LEU A 233 -12.00 -0.97 -3.92
CA LEU A 233 -13.17 -1.25 -3.09
C LEU A 233 -13.57 -2.72 -3.18
N SER A 234 -13.54 -3.33 -4.36
CA SER A 234 -13.82 -4.76 -4.53
C SER A 234 -12.84 -5.63 -3.72
N GLN A 235 -11.55 -5.33 -3.76
CA GLN A 235 -10.52 -6.03 -2.98
C GLN A 235 -10.69 -5.81 -1.46
N ILE A 236 -11.01 -4.58 -1.03
CA ILE A 236 -11.34 -4.29 0.38
C ILE A 236 -12.59 -5.08 0.82
N GLY A 237 -13.60 -5.15 -0.05
CA GLY A 237 -14.84 -5.91 0.14
C GLY A 237 -14.56 -7.41 0.38
N GLU A 238 -13.69 -7.99 -0.43
CA GLU A 238 -13.26 -9.38 -0.30
C GLU A 238 -12.44 -9.59 0.97
N GLN A 239 -11.42 -8.77 1.20
CA GLN A 239 -10.45 -8.95 2.28
C GLN A 239 -11.07 -8.79 3.68
N TYR A 240 -11.93 -7.79 3.88
CA TYR A 240 -12.45 -7.46 5.21
C TYR A 240 -13.86 -7.99 5.47
N PHE A 241 -14.63 -8.33 4.42
CA PHE A 241 -16.03 -8.72 4.56
C PHE A 241 -16.40 -10.04 3.85
N ALA A 242 -15.41 -10.72 3.25
CA ALA A 242 -15.60 -11.97 2.51
C ALA A 242 -16.67 -11.87 1.40
N ILE A 243 -16.83 -10.67 0.82
CA ILE A 243 -17.74 -10.45 -0.31
C ILE A 243 -17.05 -10.98 -1.56
N LYS A 244 -17.68 -11.94 -2.23
CA LYS A 244 -17.16 -12.47 -3.50
C LYS A 244 -17.19 -11.38 -4.56
N ILE A 245 -16.03 -11.08 -5.12
CA ILE A 245 -15.91 -10.18 -6.26
C ILE A 245 -16.68 -10.82 -7.44
N PRO A 246 -17.67 -10.14 -8.03
CA PRO A 246 -18.27 -10.58 -9.29
C PRO A 246 -17.13 -10.62 -10.31
N ARG A 247 -16.74 -11.82 -10.74
CA ARG A 247 -15.72 -11.93 -11.79
C ARG A 247 -16.26 -11.19 -13.00
N GLN A 248 -15.49 -10.22 -13.52
CA GLN A 248 -15.81 -9.60 -14.80
C GLN A 248 -16.01 -10.72 -15.81
N SER A 249 -17.27 -10.92 -16.23
CA SER A 249 -17.56 -11.90 -17.25
C SER A 249 -17.00 -11.35 -18.55
N ASN A 250 -16.22 -12.17 -19.26
CA ASN A 250 -15.68 -11.75 -20.54
C ASN A 250 -16.86 -11.67 -21.52
N PRO A 251 -17.22 -10.48 -22.03
CA PRO A 251 -18.42 -10.31 -22.86
C PRO A 251 -18.40 -11.20 -24.11
N LEU A 252 -17.20 -11.51 -24.61
CA LEU A 252 -16.99 -12.39 -25.75
C LEU A 252 -17.29 -13.86 -25.41
N LEU A 253 -16.92 -14.29 -24.19
CA LEU A 253 -17.21 -15.63 -23.70
C LEU A 253 -18.71 -15.82 -23.44
N ASP A 254 -19.38 -14.79 -22.91
CA ASP A 254 -20.83 -14.79 -22.67
C ASP A 254 -21.62 -14.78 -24.01
N MET A 255 -21.13 -14.06 -25.02
CA MET A 255 -21.73 -14.07 -26.37
C MET A 255 -21.51 -15.40 -27.09
N MET A 256 -20.33 -16.01 -26.98
CA MET A 256 -20.06 -17.34 -27.54
C MET A 256 -20.83 -18.43 -26.80
N GLY A 257 -20.96 -18.35 -25.48
CA GLY A 257 -21.77 -19.27 -24.69
C GLY A 257 -23.26 -19.19 -25.03
N SER A 258 -23.78 -17.97 -25.20
CA SER A 258 -25.19 -17.77 -25.61
C SER A 258 -25.46 -18.18 -27.07
N MET A 259 -24.50 -18.05 -27.99
CA MET A 259 -24.66 -18.55 -29.37
C MET A 259 -24.45 -20.07 -29.49
N PHE A 260 -23.55 -20.67 -28.71
CA PHE A 260 -23.21 -22.10 -28.83
C PHE A 260 -24.11 -23.02 -27.99
N PHE A 261 -24.66 -22.52 -26.87
CA PHE A 261 -25.56 -23.29 -25.99
C PHE A 261 -26.98 -22.71 -25.88
N GLY A 262 -27.27 -21.55 -26.47
CA GLY A 262 -28.58 -20.89 -26.43
C GLY A 262 -29.36 -20.98 -27.74
N GLY A 263 -29.69 -22.20 -28.19
CA GLY A 263 -30.51 -22.46 -29.36
C GLY A 263 -31.87 -23.08 -29.01
N GLY A 264 -32.87 -22.23 -28.74
CA GLY A 264 -34.30 -22.44 -29.05
C GLY A 264 -35.06 -23.62 -28.44
N GLN A 265 -35.85 -23.34 -27.41
CA GLN A 265 -37.05 -24.11 -27.09
C GLN A 265 -38.27 -23.32 -27.57
N ASP A 266 -38.79 -23.68 -28.75
CA ASP A 266 -40.16 -23.37 -29.19
C ASP A 266 -40.69 -24.55 -30.01
N GLY A 267 -41.55 -25.36 -29.38
CA GLY A 267 -42.14 -26.54 -29.98
C GLY A 267 -43.03 -27.30 -28.99
N ALA A 268 -44.28 -26.87 -28.88
CA ALA A 268 -45.33 -27.55 -28.13
C ALA A 268 -45.64 -28.95 -28.71
N GLY A 269 -45.81 -29.97 -27.86
CA GLY A 269 -46.56 -31.18 -28.22
C GLY A 269 -46.14 -32.51 -27.56
N ALA A 270 -46.94 -32.96 -26.59
CA ALA A 270 -47.33 -34.36 -26.30
C ALA A 270 -46.33 -35.40 -25.71
N ARG A 271 -46.63 -35.78 -24.45
CA ARG A 271 -46.75 -37.14 -23.86
C ARG A 271 -45.89 -38.31 -24.42
N MET A 272 -45.04 -38.90 -23.58
CA MET A 272 -45.17 -40.28 -23.03
C MET A 272 -43.90 -40.67 -22.25
N ALA A 273 -44.08 -41.19 -21.02
CA ALA A 273 -43.12 -42.08 -20.38
C ALA A 273 -43.18 -43.47 -21.08
N PRO A 274 -42.12 -44.30 -21.05
CA PRO A 274 -41.90 -45.13 -19.86
C PRO A 274 -40.42 -45.49 -19.52
N GLN A 275 -40.20 -45.65 -18.21
CA GLN A 275 -39.49 -46.73 -17.51
C GLN A 275 -38.28 -47.45 -18.18
N GLY A 276 -37.11 -47.39 -17.53
CA GLY A 276 -35.99 -48.27 -17.85
C GLY A 276 -34.76 -48.12 -16.94
N ARG A 277 -34.70 -48.94 -15.88
CA ARG A 277 -33.53 -49.50 -15.16
C ARG A 277 -32.12 -48.96 -15.47
N GLY A 278 -31.35 -48.70 -14.41
CA GLY A 278 -29.96 -49.18 -14.34
C GLY A 278 -28.96 -48.35 -13.53
N GLY A 279 -28.56 -48.90 -12.37
CA GLY A 279 -27.14 -48.93 -12.00
C GLY A 279 -26.55 -47.73 -11.26
N SER A 280 -26.63 -47.78 -9.92
CA SER A 280 -25.71 -47.09 -9.01
C SER A 280 -24.27 -47.56 -9.25
N LYS A 281 -23.30 -46.64 -9.34
CA LYS A 281 -21.89 -46.96 -9.05
C LYS A 281 -21.18 -45.75 -8.43
N ARG A 282 -21.21 -45.77 -7.10
CA ARG A 282 -20.26 -45.10 -6.20
C ARG A 282 -18.89 -45.73 -6.44
N VAL A 283 -17.86 -44.93 -6.68
CA VAL A 283 -16.46 -45.39 -6.69
C VAL A 283 -15.81 -44.93 -5.39
N GLU A 284 -15.16 -45.91 -4.78
CA GLU A 284 -14.69 -46.03 -3.41
C GLU A 284 -13.26 -45.49 -3.27
N ALA A 285 -12.93 -44.98 -2.09
CA ALA A 285 -11.61 -44.47 -1.73
C ALA A 285 -10.60 -45.63 -1.51
N PRO A 286 -9.30 -45.41 -1.72
CA PRO A 286 -8.29 -46.47 -1.60
C PRO A 286 -8.02 -46.85 -0.13
N PRO A 287 -7.77 -48.12 0.18
CA PRO A 287 -7.51 -48.58 1.54
C PRO A 287 -6.08 -48.26 2.00
N THR A 288 -5.98 -47.84 3.25
CA THR A 288 -4.75 -47.76 4.05
C THR A 288 -4.49 -49.10 4.73
N SER A 289 -3.38 -49.77 4.41
CA SER A 289 -2.65 -50.66 5.32
C SER A 289 -1.45 -51.25 4.59
N MET A 290 -0.23 -50.97 5.08
CA MET A 290 0.87 -51.94 5.13
C MET A 290 1.84 -51.46 6.21
N GLU A 291 1.60 -51.97 7.40
CA GLU A 291 2.55 -52.11 8.51
C GLU A 291 3.23 -53.48 8.29
N LEU A 292 4.56 -53.55 8.36
CA LEU A 292 5.34 -54.78 8.56
C LEU A 292 6.80 -54.41 8.90
N ASP A 293 7.17 -54.79 10.12
CA ASP A 293 8.50 -55.00 10.75
C ASP A 293 9.56 -53.88 10.78
#